data_AF-A0A9R1SF10-F1
#
_entry.id   AF-A0A9R1SF10-F1
#
_cell.length_a   1.000
_cell.length_b   1.000
_cell.length_c   1.000
_cell.angle_alpha   90.00
_cell.angle_beta   90.00
_cell.angle_gamma   90.00
#
_symmetry.space_group_name_H-M   'P 1'
#
loop_
_entity.id
_entity.type
_entity.pdbx_description
1 polymer ?
#
loop_
_entity_poly.entity_id
_entity_poly.type
_entity_poly.pdbx_seq_one_letter_code
_entity_poly.pdbx_strand_id
1 'polypeptide(L)'
;MAGAEGDDSLYPIAVLIDELRNEDVQLRLNSIKKLSTIALALGVERTRTELLPFLTDTIYDEDEVLLALAEQLGSFTVLVGGPEFVHNLLPPLESLATVEETVVRDKAVESLRKISQEHSPVDLEVHFVPLVKRLASGDWFTSRTSACGLFSVCYPRVSSTVKAEIRQHFRTLCSDDTPMVRRAAASKLGEFAKVLELDYVKSDIIPLFTALASDEQDSVRLLAVEAGVSIATLLPQEDLEALVMPTLRQAAEDKSWRVRYMVADKFSELQKAVGPEITKTDLVPAFQNLLKDCEAEVRAAAANKVKVFCENLPEDSRETIIMTHILPCVKCPEVRLNIISNLDCVNEVIGIRQLSQSLLPAIVELAEDAKWRVRLAIIEYMPLLAGQLGVEFFDEKLNSLCMAWLIDHVFAIREAATCNLMKLVEKFGAEWAQNTIVPKVLGMANDSNYLHRMTTLFCINALSGVCGQEITTKHMLPVVLKMSTDQVANVRFNVARCLQKIGPVLDSSALQAEVKPVLEKLATDQDMDVKYFALEAISVLALA
;
A
#
# COMPACT_ATOMS: atom_id res chain seq x y z
N MET A 1 1.78 -1.64 -72.29
CA MET A 1 1.50 -2.84 -71.47
C MET A 1 0.85 -2.34 -70.21
N ALA A 2 -0.48 -2.37 -70.19
CA ALA A 2 -1.31 -2.04 -69.05
C ALA A 2 -2.01 -3.35 -68.65
N GLY A 3 -1.96 -3.69 -67.36
CA GLY A 3 -2.58 -4.90 -66.81
C GLY A 3 -1.62 -5.75 -65.99
N ALA A 4 -1.37 -5.35 -64.74
CA ALA A 4 -0.81 -6.22 -63.70
C ALA A 4 -0.94 -5.68 -62.25
N GLU A 5 -1.42 -4.44 -62.02
CA GLU A 5 -1.53 -3.87 -60.65
C GLU A 5 -2.92 -4.05 -60.00
N GLY A 6 -3.86 -4.75 -60.64
CA GLY A 6 -5.27 -4.79 -60.21
C GLY A 6 -5.63 -5.85 -59.14
N ASP A 7 -4.97 -7.01 -59.13
CA ASP A 7 -5.52 -8.22 -58.48
C ASP A 7 -4.90 -8.55 -57.10
N ASP A 8 -3.63 -8.21 -56.86
CA ASP A 8 -2.97 -8.45 -55.56
C ASP A 8 -3.33 -7.41 -54.47
N SER A 9 -4.01 -6.32 -54.85
CA SER A 9 -4.28 -5.19 -53.95
C SER A 9 -5.44 -5.44 -52.97
N LEU A 10 -6.36 -6.36 -53.27
CA LEU A 10 -7.58 -6.59 -52.48
C LEU A 10 -7.45 -7.73 -51.45
N TYR A 11 -6.47 -8.62 -51.61
CA TYR A 11 -6.35 -9.83 -50.80
C TYR A 11 -6.14 -9.55 -49.28
N PRO A 12 -5.30 -8.58 -48.85
CA PRO A 12 -5.08 -8.32 -47.42
C PRO A 12 -6.30 -7.72 -46.71
N ILE A 13 -7.08 -6.87 -47.36
CA ILE A 13 -8.33 -6.32 -46.80
C ILE A 13 -9.42 -7.38 -46.77
N ALA A 14 -9.58 -8.17 -47.84
CA ALA A 14 -10.61 -9.20 -47.89
C ALA A 14 -10.42 -10.23 -46.76
N VAL A 15 -9.17 -10.68 -46.55
CA VAL A 15 -8.84 -11.59 -45.43
C VAL A 15 -9.08 -10.92 -44.08
N LEU A 16 -8.71 -9.65 -43.90
CA LEU A 16 -8.98 -8.93 -42.65
C LEU A 16 -10.48 -8.76 -42.40
N ILE A 17 -11.27 -8.42 -43.42
CA ILE A 17 -12.72 -8.27 -43.31
C ILE A 17 -13.35 -9.61 -42.94
N ASP A 18 -12.91 -10.71 -43.56
CA ASP A 18 -13.40 -12.05 -43.25
C ASP A 18 -13.00 -12.49 -41.84
N GLU A 19 -11.78 -12.18 -41.40
CA GLU A 19 -11.32 -12.50 -40.04
C GLU A 19 -11.99 -11.64 -38.97
N LEU A 20 -12.22 -10.34 -39.22
CA LEU A 20 -12.93 -9.44 -38.30
C LEU A 20 -14.44 -9.66 -38.27
N ARG A 21 -14.99 -10.39 -39.25
CA ARG A 21 -16.39 -10.85 -39.24
C ARG A 21 -16.52 -12.30 -38.76
N ASN A 22 -15.42 -12.93 -38.37
CA ASN A 22 -15.43 -14.31 -37.87
C ASN A 22 -16.20 -14.37 -36.55
N GLU A 23 -16.94 -15.45 -36.30
CA GLU A 23 -17.70 -15.65 -35.05
C GLU A 23 -16.77 -15.82 -33.82
N ASP A 24 -15.55 -16.34 -34.02
CA ASP A 24 -14.56 -16.55 -32.96
C ASP A 24 -13.88 -15.24 -32.55
N VAL A 25 -14.15 -14.82 -31.31
CA VAL A 25 -13.57 -13.62 -30.68
C VAL A 25 -12.04 -13.65 -30.69
N GLN A 26 -11.43 -14.82 -30.49
CA GLN A 26 -9.98 -14.95 -30.43
C GLN A 26 -9.33 -14.69 -31.80
N LEU A 27 -10.02 -15.10 -32.88
CA LEU A 27 -9.57 -14.80 -34.24
C LEU A 27 -9.68 -13.30 -34.52
N ARG A 28 -10.81 -12.67 -34.21
CA ARG A 28 -10.98 -11.21 -34.36
C ARG A 28 -9.92 -10.43 -33.59
N LEU A 29 -9.66 -10.81 -32.33
CA LEU A 29 -8.64 -10.20 -31.49
C LEU A 29 -7.23 -10.34 -32.09
N ASN A 30 -6.89 -11.53 -32.60
CA ASN A 30 -5.60 -11.77 -33.24
C ASN A 30 -5.42 -10.93 -34.51
N SER A 31 -6.51 -10.69 -35.25
CA SER A 31 -6.50 -9.83 -36.44
C SER A 31 -6.32 -8.36 -36.07
N ILE A 32 -7.00 -7.87 -35.02
CA ILE A 32 -6.75 -6.52 -34.48
C ILE A 32 -5.30 -6.36 -34.01
N LYS A 33 -4.70 -7.35 -33.35
CA LYS A 33 -3.28 -7.29 -32.95
C LYS A 33 -2.31 -7.19 -34.14
N LYS A 34 -2.74 -7.58 -35.34
CA LYS A 34 -1.98 -7.51 -36.59
C LYS A 34 -2.35 -6.33 -37.48
N LEU A 35 -3.19 -5.40 -37.00
CA LEU A 35 -3.69 -4.28 -37.79
C LEU A 35 -2.56 -3.42 -38.38
N SER A 36 -1.45 -3.28 -37.65
CA SER A 36 -0.25 -2.58 -38.13
C SER A 36 0.35 -3.22 -39.39
N THR A 37 0.41 -4.55 -39.44
CA THR A 37 0.90 -5.29 -40.62
C THR A 37 0.01 -5.08 -41.83
N ILE A 38 -1.29 -4.95 -41.60
CA ILE A 38 -2.29 -4.79 -42.66
C ILE A 38 -2.22 -3.37 -43.23
N ALA A 39 -2.15 -2.36 -42.36
CA ALA A 39 -1.94 -0.98 -42.78
C ALA A 39 -0.63 -0.81 -43.59
N LEU A 40 0.45 -1.51 -43.18
CA LEU A 40 1.71 -1.55 -43.95
C LEU A 40 1.52 -2.15 -45.34
N ALA A 41 0.77 -3.24 -45.47
CA ALA A 41 0.52 -3.89 -46.76
C ALA A 41 -0.38 -3.04 -47.69
N LEU A 42 -1.32 -2.29 -47.12
CA LEU A 42 -2.23 -1.42 -47.87
C LEU A 42 -1.61 -0.10 -48.31
N GLY A 43 -0.62 0.38 -47.56
CA GLY A 43 -0.08 1.71 -47.71
C GLY A 43 -0.97 2.78 -47.08
N VAL A 44 -0.40 3.97 -46.93
CA VAL A 44 -0.97 5.07 -46.13
C VAL A 44 -2.26 5.66 -46.71
N GLU A 45 -2.43 5.65 -48.03
CA GLU A 45 -3.64 6.18 -48.68
C GLU A 45 -4.86 5.30 -48.42
N ARG A 46 -4.76 4.01 -48.76
CA ARG A 46 -5.84 3.03 -48.57
C ARG A 46 -6.13 2.75 -47.11
N THR A 47 -5.12 2.84 -46.25
CA THR A 47 -5.34 2.80 -44.79
C THR A 47 -6.32 3.90 -44.37
N ARG A 48 -6.19 5.12 -44.91
CA ARG A 48 -7.10 6.23 -44.58
C ARG A 48 -8.47 6.11 -45.23
N THR A 49 -8.53 5.71 -46.51
CA THR A 49 -9.78 5.74 -47.30
C THR A 49 -10.61 4.47 -47.19
N GLU A 50 -10.02 3.34 -46.82
CA GLU A 50 -10.71 2.03 -46.73
C GLU A 50 -10.68 1.47 -45.31
N LEU A 51 -9.49 1.31 -44.71
CA LEU A 51 -9.36 0.62 -43.42
C LEU A 51 -9.98 1.40 -42.26
N LEU A 52 -9.68 2.70 -42.11
CA LEU A 52 -10.22 3.49 -40.99
C LEU A 52 -11.75 3.63 -41.02
N PRO A 53 -12.40 3.91 -42.18
CA PRO A 53 -13.86 3.89 -42.27
C PRO A 53 -14.44 2.53 -41.88
N PHE A 54 -13.86 1.42 -42.38
CA PHE A 54 -14.31 0.08 -42.02
C PHE A 54 -14.21 -0.18 -40.51
N LEU A 55 -13.09 0.19 -39.89
CA LEU A 55 -12.92 0.06 -38.44
C LEU A 55 -13.90 0.92 -37.67
N THR A 56 -14.25 2.11 -38.17
CA THR A 56 -15.20 3.02 -37.55
C THR A 56 -16.63 2.45 -37.57
N ASP A 57 -17.03 1.85 -38.68
CA ASP A 57 -18.35 1.25 -38.83
C ASP A 57 -18.51 -0.07 -38.06
N THR A 58 -17.39 -0.69 -37.66
CA THR A 58 -17.35 -2.01 -36.99
C THR A 58 -17.11 -1.89 -35.47
N ILE A 59 -17.38 -0.72 -34.85
CA ILE A 59 -17.18 -0.46 -33.40
C ILE A 59 -18.28 -1.08 -32.52
N TYR A 60 -18.78 -2.26 -32.92
CA TYR A 60 -19.79 -3.02 -32.21
C TYR A 60 -19.32 -4.47 -32.05
N ASP A 61 -18.29 -4.66 -31.24
CA ASP A 61 -17.66 -5.95 -30.96
C ASP A 61 -17.47 -6.15 -29.43
N GLU A 62 -16.91 -7.29 -29.03
CA GLU A 62 -16.59 -7.62 -27.65
C GLU A 62 -15.52 -6.69 -27.06
N ASP A 63 -15.61 -6.43 -25.75
CA ASP A 63 -14.79 -5.43 -25.04
C ASP A 63 -13.28 -5.65 -25.22
N GLU A 64 -12.81 -6.90 -25.26
CA GLU A 64 -11.38 -7.22 -25.45
C GLU A 64 -10.88 -6.82 -26.85
N VAL A 65 -11.73 -6.95 -27.87
CA VAL A 65 -11.42 -6.58 -29.25
C VAL A 65 -11.38 -5.06 -29.37
N LEU A 66 -12.37 -4.37 -28.80
CA LEU A 66 -12.44 -2.91 -28.79
C LEU A 66 -11.26 -2.28 -28.01
N LEU A 67 -10.88 -2.89 -26.88
CA LEU A 67 -9.73 -2.46 -26.09
C LEU A 67 -8.43 -2.55 -26.90
N ALA A 68 -8.21 -3.67 -27.59
CA ALA A 68 -7.05 -3.86 -28.45
C ALA A 68 -7.06 -2.89 -29.64
N LEU A 69 -8.22 -2.61 -30.23
CA LEU A 69 -8.37 -1.66 -31.32
C LEU A 69 -8.01 -0.24 -30.87
N ALA A 70 -8.53 0.20 -29.72
CA ALA A 70 -8.22 1.50 -29.14
C ALA A 70 -6.71 1.67 -28.90
N GLU A 71 -6.03 0.63 -28.42
CA GLU A 71 -4.58 0.63 -28.22
C GLU A 71 -3.80 0.72 -29.53
N GLN A 72 -4.18 -0.07 -30.55
CA GLN A 72 -3.52 -0.03 -31.86
C GLN A 72 -3.60 1.36 -32.49
N LEU A 73 -4.79 1.97 -32.51
CA LEU A 73 -5.00 3.28 -33.13
C LEU A 73 -4.14 4.39 -32.51
N GLY A 74 -3.76 4.28 -31.22
CA GLY A 74 -2.85 5.21 -30.57
C GLY A 74 -1.41 5.20 -31.11
N SER A 75 -1.04 4.19 -31.91
CA SER A 75 0.29 4.06 -32.52
C SER A 75 0.26 4.10 -34.05
N PHE A 76 -0.87 4.51 -34.64
CA PHE A 76 -1.09 4.47 -36.09
C PHE A 76 -0.61 5.69 -36.87
N THR A 77 -0.05 6.72 -36.22
CA THR A 77 0.35 7.98 -36.87
C THR A 77 1.22 7.77 -38.11
N VAL A 78 2.24 6.92 -38.03
CA VAL A 78 3.13 6.64 -39.17
C VAL A 78 2.40 5.88 -40.28
N LEU A 79 1.48 4.99 -39.90
CA LEU A 79 0.72 4.12 -40.81
C LEU A 79 -0.37 4.88 -41.58
N VAL A 80 -0.77 6.07 -41.12
CA VAL A 80 -1.70 6.96 -41.84
C VAL A 80 -0.98 8.05 -42.65
N GLY A 81 0.36 8.04 -42.71
CA GLY A 81 1.14 9.01 -43.47
C GLY A 81 1.73 10.16 -42.64
N GLY A 82 1.80 10.01 -41.31
CA GLY A 82 2.47 10.95 -40.41
C GLY A 82 1.57 12.06 -39.85
N PRO A 83 2.17 13.08 -39.21
CA PRO A 83 1.48 14.17 -38.52
C PRO A 83 0.42 14.90 -39.36
N GLU A 84 0.64 15.07 -40.67
CA GLU A 84 -0.31 15.77 -41.56
C GLU A 84 -1.68 15.09 -41.63
N PHE A 85 -1.74 13.78 -41.38
CA PHE A 85 -2.94 12.97 -41.55
C PHE A 85 -3.43 12.30 -40.27
N VAL A 86 -2.85 12.65 -39.12
CA VAL A 86 -3.21 12.07 -37.82
C VAL A 86 -4.68 12.30 -37.46
N HIS A 87 -5.30 13.38 -37.97
CA HIS A 87 -6.73 13.68 -37.74
C HIS A 87 -7.67 12.58 -38.28
N ASN A 88 -7.23 11.74 -39.21
CA ASN A 88 -8.02 10.61 -39.73
C ASN A 88 -8.24 9.52 -38.67
N LEU A 89 -7.44 9.49 -37.60
CA LEU A 89 -7.61 8.56 -36.48
C LEU A 89 -8.68 9.01 -35.47
N LEU A 90 -9.14 10.26 -35.56
CA LEU A 90 -10.10 10.82 -34.61
C LEU A 90 -11.47 10.14 -34.67
N PRO A 91 -12.12 9.90 -35.83
CA PRO A 91 -13.45 9.28 -35.88
C PRO A 91 -13.57 7.90 -35.20
N PRO A 92 -12.67 6.91 -35.45
CA PRO A 92 -12.78 5.63 -34.76
C PRO A 92 -12.48 5.76 -33.26
N LEU A 93 -11.52 6.59 -32.87
CA LEU A 93 -11.21 6.82 -31.45
C LEU A 93 -12.33 7.58 -30.72
N GLU A 94 -13.02 8.51 -31.39
CA GLU A 94 -14.18 9.21 -30.85
C GLU A 94 -15.31 8.23 -30.56
N SER A 95 -15.58 7.31 -31.49
CA SER A 95 -16.58 6.27 -31.31
C SER A 95 -16.22 5.31 -30.17
N LEU A 96 -14.96 4.87 -30.07
CA LEU A 96 -14.47 4.06 -28.95
C LEU A 96 -14.54 4.81 -27.61
N ALA A 97 -14.43 6.14 -27.61
CA ALA A 97 -14.56 6.95 -26.42
C ALA A 97 -16.01 7.14 -25.95
N THR A 98 -17.01 6.66 -26.68
CA THR A 98 -18.43 6.76 -26.28
C THR A 98 -19.08 5.44 -25.87
N VAL A 99 -18.38 4.30 -26.02
CA VAL A 99 -18.89 2.96 -25.69
C VAL A 99 -19.22 2.81 -24.20
N GLU A 100 -20.00 1.78 -23.84
CA GLU A 100 -20.44 1.55 -22.46
C GLU A 100 -19.34 1.06 -21.52
N GLU A 101 -18.38 0.28 -22.02
CA GLU A 101 -17.29 -0.26 -21.20
C GLU A 101 -16.25 0.80 -20.87
N THR A 102 -15.97 0.97 -19.57
CA THR A 102 -15.10 2.05 -19.07
C THR A 102 -13.64 1.82 -19.46
N VAL A 103 -13.18 0.57 -19.42
CA VAL A 103 -11.79 0.24 -19.74
C VAL A 103 -11.46 0.56 -21.21
N VAL A 104 -12.41 0.35 -22.12
CA VAL A 104 -12.27 0.71 -23.55
C VAL A 104 -12.22 2.23 -23.71
N ARG A 105 -13.13 2.98 -23.08
CA ARG A 105 -13.12 4.45 -23.13
C ARG A 105 -11.81 5.04 -22.61
N ASP A 106 -11.31 4.53 -21.48
CA ASP A 106 -10.07 5.00 -20.88
C ASP A 106 -8.89 4.78 -21.84
N LYS A 107 -8.83 3.63 -22.52
CA LYS A 107 -7.81 3.35 -23.54
C LYS A 107 -7.97 4.24 -24.78
N ALA A 108 -9.20 4.50 -25.23
CA ALA A 108 -9.45 5.42 -26.34
C ALA A 108 -8.99 6.85 -26.00
N VAL A 109 -9.28 7.34 -24.80
CA VAL A 109 -8.81 8.64 -24.29
C VAL A 109 -7.28 8.66 -24.19
N GLU A 110 -6.65 7.60 -23.70
CA GLU A 110 -5.18 7.47 -23.68
C GLU A 110 -4.58 7.59 -25.10
N SER A 111 -5.15 6.88 -26.07
CA SER A 111 -4.74 6.96 -27.48
C SER A 111 -4.96 8.34 -28.08
N LEU A 112 -6.12 8.98 -27.82
CA LEU A 112 -6.41 10.36 -28.23
C LEU A 112 -5.38 11.33 -27.68
N ARG A 113 -5.01 11.20 -26.40
CA ARG A 113 -3.98 12.04 -25.76
C ARG A 113 -2.59 11.84 -26.36
N LYS A 114 -2.26 10.62 -26.76
CA LYS A 114 -0.99 10.32 -27.44
C LYS A 114 -0.95 10.99 -28.82
N ILE A 115 -1.97 10.77 -29.65
CA ILE A 115 -2.00 11.32 -31.00
C ILE A 115 -2.21 12.84 -31.03
N SER A 116 -2.76 13.45 -29.97
CA SER A 116 -2.87 14.92 -29.87
C SER A 116 -1.51 15.61 -29.90
N GLN A 117 -0.44 14.93 -29.47
CA GLN A 117 0.92 15.48 -29.54
C GLN A 117 1.43 15.60 -30.99
N GLU A 118 0.97 14.72 -31.87
CA GLU A 118 1.32 14.69 -33.29
C GLU A 118 0.56 15.71 -34.15
N HIS A 119 -0.54 16.26 -33.65
CA HIS A 119 -1.29 17.30 -34.38
C HIS A 119 -0.49 18.61 -34.38
N SER A 120 -0.52 19.37 -35.48
CA SER A 120 -0.04 20.76 -35.46
C SER A 120 -0.97 21.64 -34.62
N PRO A 121 -0.55 22.82 -34.15
CA PRO A 121 -1.45 23.77 -33.47
C PRO A 121 -2.72 24.10 -34.27
N VAL A 122 -2.60 24.20 -35.60
CA VAL A 122 -3.73 24.45 -36.50
C VAL A 122 -4.66 23.24 -36.54
N ASP A 123 -4.11 22.02 -36.69
CA ASP A 123 -4.93 20.80 -36.73
C ASP A 123 -5.59 20.50 -35.38
N LEU A 124 -4.97 20.89 -34.27
CA LEU A 124 -5.62 20.82 -32.96
C LEU A 124 -6.89 21.68 -32.93
N GLU A 125 -6.83 22.93 -33.40
CA GLU A 125 -8.00 23.82 -33.42
C GLU A 125 -9.06 23.38 -34.43
N VAL A 126 -8.64 22.89 -35.61
CA VAL A 126 -9.55 22.53 -36.71
C VAL A 126 -10.20 21.15 -36.51
N HIS A 127 -9.51 20.20 -35.89
CA HIS A 127 -9.97 18.81 -35.79
C HIS A 127 -10.14 18.30 -34.36
N PHE A 128 -9.10 18.45 -33.52
CA PHE A 128 -9.09 17.85 -32.19
C PHE A 128 -10.05 18.57 -31.21
N VAL A 129 -10.03 19.89 -31.18
CA VAL A 129 -10.91 20.69 -30.31
C VAL A 129 -12.39 20.47 -30.64
N PRO A 130 -12.83 20.45 -31.92
CA PRO A 130 -14.20 20.06 -32.26
C PRO A 130 -14.61 18.67 -31.76
N LEU A 131 -13.71 17.68 -31.77
CA LEU A 131 -13.97 16.37 -31.15
C LEU A 131 -14.21 16.50 -29.65
N VAL A 132 -13.33 17.23 -28.94
CA VAL A 132 -13.50 17.43 -27.49
C VAL A 132 -14.83 18.11 -27.18
N LYS A 133 -15.23 19.10 -27.99
CA LYS A 133 -16.53 19.78 -27.85
C LYS A 133 -17.70 18.83 -28.05
N ARG A 134 -17.69 18.00 -29.12
CA ARG A 134 -18.73 17.01 -29.38
C ARG A 134 -18.87 16.01 -28.23
N LEU A 135 -17.76 15.49 -27.72
CA LEU A 135 -17.78 14.59 -26.57
C LEU A 135 -18.34 15.29 -25.31
N ALA A 136 -17.91 16.52 -25.04
CA ALA A 136 -18.33 17.30 -23.87
C ALA A 136 -19.81 17.70 -23.90
N SER A 137 -20.39 17.88 -25.08
CA SER A 137 -21.82 18.21 -25.27
C SER A 137 -22.67 17.02 -25.72
N GLY A 138 -22.14 15.79 -25.68
CA GLY A 138 -22.86 14.61 -26.11
C GLY A 138 -24.01 14.26 -25.18
N ASP A 139 -25.08 13.66 -25.73
CA ASP A 139 -26.29 13.31 -24.98
C ASP A 139 -26.00 12.28 -23.88
N TRP A 140 -25.09 11.36 -24.14
CA TRP A 140 -24.71 10.29 -23.21
C TRP A 140 -23.59 10.71 -22.26
N PHE A 141 -23.74 10.37 -20.98
CA PHE A 141 -22.74 10.72 -19.97
C PHE A 141 -21.38 10.06 -20.21
N THR A 142 -21.34 8.94 -20.95
CA THR A 142 -20.11 8.23 -21.31
C THR A 142 -19.19 9.11 -22.15
N SER A 143 -19.73 9.81 -23.17
CA SER A 143 -18.95 10.74 -23.99
C SER A 143 -18.43 11.93 -23.18
N ARG A 144 -19.29 12.49 -22.32
CA ARG A 144 -18.96 13.64 -21.48
C ARG A 144 -17.89 13.30 -20.45
N THR A 145 -17.93 12.09 -19.91
CA THR A 145 -16.89 11.53 -19.03
C THR A 145 -15.54 11.44 -19.76
N SER A 146 -15.52 10.92 -20.99
CA SER A 146 -14.29 10.84 -21.80
C SER A 146 -13.70 12.21 -22.12
N ALA A 147 -14.55 13.21 -22.38
CA ALA A 147 -14.11 14.58 -22.68
C ALA A 147 -13.24 15.17 -21.57
N CYS A 148 -13.55 14.89 -20.28
CA CYS A 148 -12.79 15.39 -19.13
C CYS A 148 -11.28 15.10 -19.23
N GLY A 149 -10.90 13.97 -19.86
CA GLY A 149 -9.52 13.54 -20.01
C GLY A 149 -8.74 14.18 -21.18
N LEU A 150 -9.37 15.04 -21.99
CA LEU A 150 -8.78 15.55 -23.24
C LEU A 150 -8.41 17.04 -23.20
N PHE A 151 -8.89 17.80 -22.22
CA PHE A 151 -8.67 19.24 -22.18
C PHE A 151 -7.21 19.65 -21.95
N SER A 152 -6.51 18.96 -21.05
CA SER A 152 -5.14 19.32 -20.66
C SER A 152 -4.12 19.17 -21.80
N VAL A 153 -4.34 18.23 -22.71
CA VAL A 153 -3.38 17.92 -23.79
C VAL A 153 -3.48 18.86 -24.98
N CYS A 154 -4.63 19.51 -25.19
CA CYS A 154 -4.83 20.48 -26.27
C CYS A 154 -4.70 21.94 -25.80
N TYR A 155 -5.05 22.25 -24.54
CA TYR A 155 -5.06 23.62 -24.02
C TYR A 155 -3.77 24.44 -24.26
N PRO A 156 -2.55 23.92 -24.05
CA PRO A 156 -1.34 24.74 -24.17
C PRO A 156 -1.04 25.26 -25.58
N ARG A 157 -1.52 24.56 -26.61
CA ARG A 157 -1.07 24.71 -28.01
C ARG A 157 -2.11 25.38 -28.91
N VAL A 158 -3.19 25.89 -28.34
CA VAL A 158 -4.28 26.56 -29.07
C VAL A 158 -4.38 28.04 -28.72
N SER A 159 -5.06 28.79 -29.57
CA SER A 159 -5.29 30.23 -29.45
C SER A 159 -6.03 30.62 -28.18
N SER A 160 -5.85 31.86 -27.73
CA SER A 160 -6.50 32.39 -26.51
C SER A 160 -8.03 32.33 -26.57
N THR A 161 -8.61 32.49 -27.75
CA THR A 161 -10.06 32.35 -27.97
C THR A 161 -10.49 30.92 -27.68
N VAL A 162 -9.80 29.93 -28.25
CA VAL A 162 -10.12 28.51 -28.03
C VAL A 162 -9.84 28.09 -26.59
N LYS A 163 -8.80 28.61 -25.94
CA LYS A 163 -8.56 28.41 -24.50
C LYS A 163 -9.75 28.84 -23.66
N ALA A 164 -10.35 30.00 -23.95
CA ALA A 164 -11.53 30.49 -23.22
C ALA A 164 -12.74 29.55 -23.37
N GLU A 165 -12.96 29.04 -24.59
CA GLU A 165 -14.02 28.05 -24.86
C GLU A 165 -13.77 26.73 -24.12
N ILE A 166 -12.53 26.24 -24.10
CA ILE A 166 -12.14 25.04 -23.34
C ILE A 166 -12.44 25.21 -21.86
N ARG A 167 -12.06 26.34 -21.24
CA ARG A 167 -12.38 26.60 -19.82
C ARG A 167 -13.88 26.63 -19.57
N GLN A 168 -14.66 27.17 -20.50
CA GLN A 168 -16.12 27.18 -20.40
C GLN A 168 -16.73 25.78 -20.50
N HIS A 169 -16.27 24.94 -21.43
CA HIS A 169 -16.74 23.55 -21.53
C HIS A 169 -16.38 22.73 -20.30
N PHE A 170 -15.15 22.88 -19.77
CA PHE A 170 -14.76 22.20 -18.55
C PHE A 170 -15.61 22.62 -17.35
N ARG A 171 -15.91 23.92 -17.21
CA ARG A 171 -16.85 24.44 -16.20
C ARG A 171 -18.22 23.78 -16.31
N THR A 172 -18.78 23.62 -17.51
CA THR A 172 -20.06 22.94 -17.72
C THR A 172 -20.02 21.48 -17.24
N LEU A 173 -18.93 20.76 -17.50
CA LEU A 173 -18.77 19.37 -17.05
C LEU A 173 -18.62 19.26 -15.51
N CYS A 174 -17.98 20.23 -14.85
CA CYS A 174 -17.91 20.28 -13.39
C CYS A 174 -19.28 20.48 -12.72
N SER A 175 -20.24 21.06 -13.43
CA SER A 175 -21.62 21.27 -12.95
C SER A 175 -22.65 20.41 -13.69
N ASP A 176 -22.22 19.30 -14.31
CA ASP A 176 -23.12 18.38 -15.03
C ASP A 176 -24.15 17.77 -14.08
N ASP A 177 -25.39 17.58 -14.54
CA ASP A 177 -26.44 16.96 -13.73
C ASP A 177 -26.08 15.51 -13.33
N THR A 178 -25.27 14.84 -14.14
CA THR A 178 -24.86 13.45 -13.93
C THR A 178 -23.64 13.34 -13.00
N PRO A 179 -23.76 12.68 -11.83
CA PRO A 179 -22.64 12.53 -10.88
C PRO A 179 -21.38 11.89 -11.48
N MET A 180 -21.52 10.94 -12.42
CA MET A 180 -20.39 10.28 -13.06
C MET A 180 -19.51 11.28 -13.84
N VAL A 181 -20.12 12.29 -14.48
CA VAL A 181 -19.39 13.32 -15.23
C VAL A 181 -18.69 14.28 -14.28
N ARG A 182 -19.37 14.74 -13.22
CA ARG A 182 -18.74 15.59 -12.19
C ARG A 182 -17.58 14.90 -11.49
N ARG A 183 -17.72 13.60 -11.20
CA ARG A 183 -16.65 12.76 -10.67
C ARG A 183 -15.45 12.70 -11.62
N ALA A 184 -15.70 12.50 -12.92
CA ALA A 184 -14.64 12.51 -13.94
C ALA A 184 -13.95 13.87 -14.04
N ALA A 185 -14.71 14.96 -14.04
CA ALA A 185 -14.18 16.33 -14.06
C ALA A 185 -13.32 16.61 -12.81
N ALA A 186 -13.79 16.25 -11.61
CA ALA A 186 -13.02 16.38 -10.36
C ALA A 186 -11.68 15.64 -10.42
N SER A 187 -11.66 14.42 -10.97
CA SER A 187 -10.41 13.64 -11.13
C SER A 187 -9.40 14.28 -12.08
N LYS A 188 -9.85 15.12 -13.03
CA LYS A 188 -9.01 15.79 -14.03
C LYS A 188 -8.73 17.25 -13.71
N LEU A 189 -9.37 17.82 -12.68
CA LEU A 189 -9.22 19.22 -12.29
C LEU A 189 -7.77 19.58 -11.98
N GLY A 190 -7.06 18.77 -11.20
CA GLY A 190 -5.66 19.01 -10.85
C GLY A 190 -4.71 18.95 -12.05
N GLU A 191 -4.95 18.02 -12.99
CA GLU A 191 -4.18 17.91 -14.23
C GLU A 191 -4.43 19.10 -15.16
N PHE A 192 -5.69 19.52 -15.28
CA PHE A 192 -6.05 20.67 -16.10
C PHE A 192 -5.49 21.97 -15.52
N ALA A 193 -5.56 22.16 -14.19
CA ALA A 193 -4.98 23.32 -13.52
C ALA A 193 -3.48 23.51 -13.83
N LYS A 194 -2.71 22.42 -13.96
CA LYS A 194 -1.26 22.46 -14.26
C LYS A 194 -0.92 23.09 -15.60
N VAL A 195 -1.85 23.12 -16.55
CA VAL A 195 -1.63 23.68 -17.89
C VAL A 195 -2.25 25.07 -18.09
N LEU A 196 -2.95 25.59 -17.08
CA LEU A 196 -3.55 26.92 -17.10
C LEU A 196 -2.57 28.00 -16.68
N GLU A 197 -2.75 29.19 -17.23
CA GLU A 197 -2.11 30.40 -16.72
C GLU A 197 -2.59 30.69 -15.29
N LEU A 198 -1.70 31.18 -14.42
CA LEU A 198 -1.97 31.37 -12.98
C LEU A 198 -3.24 32.20 -12.70
N ASP A 199 -3.50 33.23 -13.51
CA ASP A 199 -4.69 34.07 -13.39
C ASP A 199 -5.99 33.26 -13.54
N TYR A 200 -6.00 32.28 -14.44
CA TYR A 200 -7.15 31.38 -14.65
C TYR A 200 -7.18 30.24 -13.64
N VAL A 201 -6.04 29.83 -13.07
CA VAL A 201 -6.06 28.95 -11.89
C VAL A 201 -6.82 29.65 -10.74
N LYS A 202 -6.50 30.92 -10.47
CA LYS A 202 -7.16 31.70 -9.40
C LYS A 202 -8.62 32.00 -9.71
N SER A 203 -8.93 32.49 -10.91
CA SER A 203 -10.28 32.98 -11.26
C SER A 203 -11.25 31.90 -11.72
N ASP A 204 -10.77 30.85 -12.40
CA ASP A 204 -11.62 29.80 -12.95
C ASP A 204 -11.52 28.48 -12.16
N ILE A 205 -10.31 28.01 -11.80
CA ILE A 205 -10.15 26.69 -11.14
C ILE A 205 -10.58 26.71 -9.67
N ILE A 206 -10.23 27.74 -8.89
CA ILE A 206 -10.59 27.80 -7.46
C ILE A 206 -12.11 27.71 -7.23
N PRO A 207 -12.97 28.46 -7.95
CA PRO A 207 -14.42 28.28 -7.81
C PRO A 207 -14.91 26.87 -8.14
N LEU A 208 -14.35 26.23 -9.17
CA LEU A 208 -14.71 24.85 -9.55
C LEU A 208 -14.28 23.84 -8.48
N PHE A 209 -13.06 24.00 -7.95
CA PHE A 209 -12.55 23.20 -6.83
C PHE A 209 -13.46 23.29 -5.61
N THR A 210 -13.82 24.51 -5.20
CA THR A 210 -14.70 24.72 -4.04
C THR A 210 -16.10 24.14 -4.26
N ALA A 211 -16.66 24.28 -5.46
CA ALA A 211 -17.97 23.71 -5.80
C ALA A 211 -17.95 22.17 -5.74
N LEU A 212 -16.96 21.52 -6.34
CA LEU A 212 -16.82 20.06 -6.35
C LEU A 212 -16.50 19.50 -4.96
N ALA A 213 -15.74 20.23 -4.14
CA ALA A 213 -15.44 19.85 -2.76
C ALA A 213 -16.67 19.96 -1.84
N SER A 214 -17.70 20.70 -2.24
CA SER A 214 -18.99 20.80 -1.53
C SER A 214 -20.13 20.06 -2.26
N ASP A 215 -19.82 19.19 -3.22
CA ASP A 215 -20.81 18.41 -3.97
C ASP A 215 -21.68 17.54 -3.05
N GLU A 216 -22.93 17.31 -3.42
CA GLU A 216 -23.83 16.44 -2.66
C GLU A 216 -23.31 14.99 -2.58
N GLN A 217 -22.59 14.54 -3.62
CA GLN A 217 -22.06 13.19 -3.74
C GLN A 217 -20.66 13.08 -3.12
N ASP A 218 -20.51 12.21 -2.12
CA ASP A 218 -19.21 12.00 -1.46
C ASP A 218 -18.14 11.49 -2.43
N SER A 219 -18.54 10.68 -3.41
CA SER A 219 -17.69 10.17 -4.49
C SER A 219 -17.06 11.25 -5.37
N VAL A 220 -17.66 12.45 -5.42
CA VAL A 220 -17.10 13.63 -6.09
C VAL A 220 -16.23 14.40 -5.10
N ARG A 221 -16.72 14.68 -3.88
CA ARG A 221 -15.99 15.43 -2.85
C ARG A 221 -14.63 14.82 -2.52
N LEU A 222 -14.54 13.48 -2.44
CA LEU A 222 -13.28 12.82 -2.12
C LEU A 222 -12.20 13.07 -3.17
N LEU A 223 -12.56 13.20 -4.46
CA LEU A 223 -11.60 13.49 -5.53
C LEU A 223 -11.13 14.94 -5.51
N ALA A 224 -11.93 15.85 -4.94
CA ALA A 224 -11.52 17.24 -4.79
C ALA A 224 -10.30 17.39 -3.86
N VAL A 225 -10.08 16.47 -2.91
CA VAL A 225 -8.89 16.48 -2.04
C VAL A 225 -7.60 16.34 -2.87
N GLU A 226 -7.56 15.40 -3.82
CA GLU A 226 -6.42 15.21 -4.71
C GLU A 226 -6.20 16.39 -5.66
N ALA A 227 -7.29 16.99 -6.15
CA ALA A 227 -7.22 18.23 -6.91
C ALA A 227 -6.66 19.38 -6.04
N GLY A 228 -7.06 19.48 -4.77
CA GLY A 228 -6.58 20.46 -3.80
C GLY A 228 -5.07 20.37 -3.57
N VAL A 229 -4.52 19.15 -3.45
CA VAL A 229 -3.06 18.92 -3.41
C VAL A 229 -2.40 19.51 -4.66
N SER A 230 -2.90 19.17 -5.84
CA SER A 230 -2.32 19.64 -7.11
C SER A 230 -2.39 21.16 -7.23
N ILE A 231 -3.53 21.77 -6.89
CA ILE A 231 -3.73 23.23 -6.94
C ILE A 231 -2.80 23.94 -5.96
N ALA A 232 -2.63 23.41 -4.73
CA ALA A 232 -1.73 23.99 -3.74
C ALA A 232 -0.27 24.06 -4.25
N THR A 233 0.18 23.09 -5.05
CA THR A 233 1.54 23.13 -5.64
C THR A 233 1.72 24.19 -6.73
N LEU A 234 0.64 24.75 -7.27
CA LEU A 234 0.65 25.72 -8.37
C LEU A 234 0.56 27.17 -7.90
N LEU A 235 0.08 27.39 -6.67
CA LEU A 235 -0.14 28.72 -6.13
C LEU A 235 1.05 29.22 -5.30
N PRO A 236 1.32 30.53 -5.31
CA PRO A 236 2.18 31.16 -4.31
C PRO A 236 1.70 30.89 -2.88
N GLN A 237 2.63 30.81 -1.94
CA GLN A 237 2.36 30.49 -0.54
C GLN A 237 1.36 31.46 0.11
N GLU A 238 1.44 32.75 -0.23
CA GLU A 238 0.55 33.80 0.27
C GLU A 238 -0.92 33.63 -0.12
N ASP A 239 -1.20 32.90 -1.21
CA ASP A 239 -2.57 32.68 -1.70
C ASP A 239 -3.24 31.43 -1.08
N LEU A 240 -2.45 30.48 -0.56
CA LEU A 240 -2.94 29.18 -0.11
C LEU A 240 -3.97 29.30 1.02
N GLU A 241 -3.67 30.16 1.98
CA GLU A 241 -4.51 30.40 3.15
C GLU A 241 -5.89 30.92 2.77
N ALA A 242 -5.97 31.79 1.77
CA ALA A 242 -7.22 32.38 1.32
C ALA A 242 -8.00 31.49 0.33
N LEU A 243 -7.28 30.80 -0.57
CA LEU A 243 -7.89 30.13 -1.73
C LEU A 243 -8.07 28.62 -1.57
N VAL A 244 -7.23 27.94 -0.78
CA VAL A 244 -7.19 26.48 -0.71
C VAL A 244 -7.57 25.95 0.68
N MET A 245 -7.01 26.55 1.73
CA MET A 245 -7.17 26.07 3.10
C MET A 245 -8.62 26.02 3.61
N PRO A 246 -9.53 26.96 3.28
CA PRO A 246 -10.93 26.87 3.71
C PRO A 246 -11.58 25.56 3.26
N THR A 247 -11.33 25.16 2.02
CA THR A 247 -11.89 23.94 1.42
C THR A 247 -11.23 22.67 1.99
N LEU A 248 -9.91 22.69 2.22
CA LEU A 248 -9.21 21.55 2.83
C LEU A 248 -9.61 21.34 4.30
N ARG A 249 -9.83 22.41 5.07
CA ARG A 249 -10.37 22.33 6.44
C ARG A 249 -11.75 21.68 6.43
N GLN A 250 -12.62 22.11 5.53
CA GLN A 250 -13.95 21.52 5.36
C GLN A 250 -13.87 20.02 5.02
N ALA A 251 -12.94 19.62 4.14
CA ALA A 251 -12.76 18.21 3.77
C ALA A 251 -12.23 17.35 4.94
N ALA A 252 -11.34 17.89 5.78
CA ALA A 252 -10.83 17.20 6.96
C ALA A 252 -11.92 16.92 8.01
N GLU A 253 -12.97 17.74 8.04
CA GLU A 253 -14.12 17.63 8.93
C GLU A 253 -15.40 17.15 8.21
N ASP A 254 -15.27 16.59 7.00
CA ASP A 254 -16.42 16.18 6.19
C ASP A 254 -17.25 15.11 6.90
N LYS A 255 -18.57 15.13 6.67
CA LYS A 255 -19.53 14.18 7.23
C LYS A 255 -19.21 12.74 6.79
N SER A 256 -18.77 12.55 5.55
CA SER A 256 -18.38 11.27 4.99
C SER A 256 -16.96 10.91 5.42
N TRP A 257 -16.83 9.76 6.09
CA TRP A 257 -15.53 9.23 6.48
C TRP A 257 -14.62 8.97 5.28
N ARG A 258 -15.17 8.74 4.08
CA ARG A 258 -14.38 8.52 2.84
C ARG A 258 -13.63 9.78 2.41
N VAL A 259 -14.21 10.96 2.63
CA VAL A 259 -13.55 12.24 2.33
C VAL A 259 -12.45 12.50 3.36
N ARG A 260 -12.73 12.32 4.65
CA ARG A 260 -11.73 12.42 5.72
C ARG A 260 -10.59 11.42 5.56
N TYR A 261 -10.91 10.19 5.15
CA TYR A 261 -9.95 9.15 4.78
C TYR A 261 -9.03 9.64 3.66
N MET A 262 -9.58 10.27 2.62
CA MET A 262 -8.76 10.80 1.52
C MET A 262 -7.82 11.90 1.98
N VAL A 263 -8.25 12.78 2.90
CA VAL A 263 -7.36 13.77 3.53
C VAL A 263 -6.23 13.08 4.29
N ALA A 264 -6.53 12.05 5.09
CA ALA A 264 -5.52 11.27 5.79
C ALA A 264 -4.57 10.52 4.84
N ASP A 265 -5.08 9.96 3.73
CA ASP A 265 -4.27 9.25 2.75
C ASP A 265 -3.31 10.19 1.99
N LYS A 266 -3.76 11.42 1.68
CA LYS A 266 -2.96 12.44 0.98
C LYS A 266 -2.23 13.41 1.92
N PHE A 267 -2.17 13.09 3.22
CA PHE A 267 -1.72 14.05 4.23
C PHE A 267 -0.25 14.49 4.06
N SER A 268 0.61 13.56 3.64
CA SER A 268 2.03 13.84 3.40
C SER A 268 2.24 14.74 2.17
N GLU A 269 1.46 14.53 1.11
CA GLU A 269 1.47 15.37 -0.08
C GLU A 269 0.90 16.76 0.21
N LEU A 270 -0.18 16.84 0.99
CA LEU A 270 -0.74 18.10 1.49
C LEU A 270 0.30 18.89 2.29
N GLN A 271 0.97 18.25 3.26
CA GLN A 271 2.02 18.88 4.06
C GLN A 271 3.13 19.51 3.21
N LYS A 272 3.59 18.80 2.20
CA LYS A 272 4.61 19.30 1.26
C LYS A 272 4.09 20.47 0.42
N ALA A 273 2.84 20.41 -0.03
CA ALA A 273 2.25 21.42 -0.89
C ALA A 273 1.96 22.73 -0.14
N VAL A 274 1.47 22.66 1.11
CA VAL A 274 1.09 23.85 1.89
C VAL A 274 2.23 24.50 2.66
N GLY A 275 3.36 23.81 2.82
CA GLY A 275 4.54 24.37 3.47
C GLY A 275 4.50 24.38 5.01
N PRO A 276 5.61 24.78 5.65
CA PRO A 276 5.85 24.57 7.08
C PRO A 276 4.94 25.41 8.00
N GLU A 277 4.65 26.66 7.62
CA GLU A 277 3.84 27.56 8.47
C GLU A 277 2.40 27.07 8.56
N ILE A 278 1.74 26.81 7.42
CA ILE A 278 0.38 26.25 7.37
C ILE A 278 0.36 24.85 8.00
N THR A 279 1.43 24.06 7.83
CA THR A 279 1.54 22.77 8.49
C THR A 279 1.40 22.91 10.01
N LYS A 280 2.09 23.88 10.60
CA LYS A 280 2.08 24.11 12.04
C LYS A 280 0.74 24.65 12.54
N THR A 281 0.12 25.58 11.82
CA THR A 281 -1.12 26.23 12.26
C THR A 281 -2.36 25.37 12.02
N ASP A 282 -2.41 24.62 10.92
CA ASP A 282 -3.62 23.97 10.44
C ASP A 282 -3.52 22.46 10.33
N LEU A 283 -2.41 21.95 9.76
CA LEU A 283 -2.28 20.51 9.57
C LEU A 283 -2.03 19.80 10.90
N VAL A 284 -1.29 20.38 11.85
CA VAL A 284 -1.11 19.76 13.17
C VAL A 284 -2.46 19.51 13.86
N PRO A 285 -3.35 20.50 14.05
CA PRO A 285 -4.69 20.25 14.60
C PRO A 285 -5.52 19.25 13.77
N ALA A 286 -5.52 19.38 12.44
CA ALA A 286 -6.27 18.47 11.57
C ALA A 286 -5.79 17.02 11.70
N PHE A 287 -4.46 16.80 11.77
CA PHE A 287 -3.88 15.48 11.94
C PHE A 287 -4.24 14.86 13.30
N GLN A 288 -4.28 15.67 14.36
CA GLN A 288 -4.75 15.20 15.67
C GLN A 288 -6.20 14.72 15.63
N ASN A 289 -7.06 15.43 14.90
CA ASN A 289 -8.46 15.05 14.72
C ASN A 289 -8.58 13.74 13.92
N LEU A 290 -7.80 13.58 12.84
CA LEU A 290 -7.78 12.35 12.04
C LEU A 290 -7.25 11.14 12.82
N LEU A 291 -6.22 11.31 13.66
CA LEU A 291 -5.74 10.26 14.56
C LEU A 291 -6.76 9.85 15.63
N LYS A 292 -7.71 10.73 15.94
CA LYS A 292 -8.80 10.53 16.90
C LYS A 292 -10.16 10.34 16.23
N ASP A 293 -10.19 10.10 14.92
CA ASP A 293 -11.42 9.99 14.16
C ASP A 293 -12.33 8.88 14.74
N CYS A 294 -13.64 9.03 14.63
CA CYS A 294 -14.57 8.00 15.07
C CYS A 294 -14.45 6.71 14.22
N GLU A 295 -14.06 6.84 12.96
CA GLU A 295 -13.93 5.72 12.02
C GLU A 295 -12.53 5.07 12.07
N ALA A 296 -12.49 3.73 12.11
CA ALA A 296 -11.24 3.00 12.29
C ALA A 296 -10.30 3.14 11.07
N GLU A 297 -10.86 3.13 9.86
CA GLU A 297 -10.16 3.25 8.60
C GLU A 297 -9.46 4.61 8.46
N VAL A 298 -10.09 5.69 8.95
CA VAL A 298 -9.49 7.03 8.95
C VAL A 298 -8.33 7.09 9.93
N ARG A 299 -8.50 6.55 11.15
CA ARG A 299 -7.42 6.47 12.14
C ARG A 299 -6.23 5.65 11.62
N ALA A 300 -6.49 4.53 10.95
CA ALA A 300 -5.46 3.68 10.37
C ALA A 300 -4.68 4.40 9.26
N ALA A 301 -5.38 5.09 8.35
CA ALA A 301 -4.75 5.90 7.30
C ALA A 301 -3.87 7.00 7.89
N ALA A 302 -4.36 7.75 8.89
CA ALA A 302 -3.60 8.79 9.56
C ALA A 302 -2.37 8.23 10.30
N ALA A 303 -2.54 7.11 11.02
CA ALA A 303 -1.46 6.45 11.75
C ALA A 303 -0.31 6.02 10.82
N ASN A 304 -0.61 5.56 9.60
CA ASN A 304 0.39 5.20 8.59
C ASN A 304 1.20 6.41 8.09
N LYS A 305 0.69 7.64 8.27
CA LYS A 305 1.40 8.87 7.88
C LYS A 305 2.20 9.51 9.02
N VAL A 306 2.10 9.03 10.26
CA VAL A 306 2.74 9.66 11.44
C VAL A 306 4.23 9.85 11.24
N LYS A 307 4.94 8.82 10.76
CA LYS A 307 6.38 8.89 10.51
C LYS A 307 6.73 10.03 9.56
N VAL A 308 6.17 9.99 8.35
CA VAL A 308 6.46 10.98 7.29
C VAL A 308 6.02 12.39 7.72
N PHE A 309 4.90 12.50 8.43
CA PHE A 309 4.43 13.78 8.95
C PHE A 309 5.44 14.39 9.93
N CYS A 310 5.89 13.61 10.91
CA CYS A 310 6.84 14.04 11.94
C CYS A 310 8.22 14.41 11.35
N GLU A 311 8.72 13.65 10.37
CA GLU A 311 10.00 13.92 9.69
C GLU A 311 9.99 15.26 8.95
N ASN A 312 8.84 15.64 8.38
CA ASN A 312 8.69 16.86 7.60
C ASN A 312 8.21 18.07 8.43
N LEU A 313 8.12 17.95 9.75
CA LEU A 313 7.87 19.10 10.63
C LEU A 313 9.10 20.02 10.70
N PRO A 314 8.92 21.34 10.87
CA PRO A 314 10.01 22.29 11.05
C PRO A 314 10.91 21.92 12.24
N GLU A 315 12.22 21.91 12.04
CA GLU A 315 13.19 21.43 13.04
C GLU A 315 13.10 22.17 14.40
N ASP A 316 12.80 23.46 14.36
CA ASP A 316 12.69 24.34 15.54
C ASP A 316 11.53 23.97 16.49
N SER A 317 10.46 23.37 15.94
CA SER A 317 9.22 23.09 16.65
C SER A 317 8.81 21.62 16.62
N ARG A 318 9.55 20.78 15.90
CA ARG A 318 9.29 19.35 15.70
C ARG A 318 9.09 18.60 17.01
N GLU A 319 10.05 18.69 17.94
CA GLU A 319 9.98 17.98 19.22
C GLU A 319 8.73 18.39 20.02
N THR A 320 8.53 19.69 20.18
CA THR A 320 7.37 20.24 20.92
C THR A 320 6.04 19.80 20.31
N ILE A 321 5.92 19.80 18.98
CA ILE A 321 4.70 19.39 18.28
C ILE A 321 4.45 17.89 18.49
N ILE A 322 5.47 17.05 18.32
CA ILE A 322 5.34 15.60 18.50
C ILE A 322 4.89 15.29 19.93
N MET A 323 5.57 15.86 20.92
CA MET A 323 5.31 15.61 22.33
C MET A 323 3.93 16.10 22.77
N THR A 324 3.53 17.30 22.33
CA THR A 324 2.30 17.95 22.81
C THR A 324 1.07 17.54 22.01
N HIS A 325 1.23 17.28 20.71
CA HIS A 325 0.10 17.08 19.81
C HIS A 325 -0.05 15.64 19.34
N ILE A 326 1.04 14.97 18.98
CA ILE A 326 0.99 13.65 18.34
C ILE A 326 0.96 12.53 19.37
N LEU A 327 1.88 12.51 20.34
CA LEU A 327 1.95 11.47 21.36
C LEU A 327 0.67 11.31 22.18
N PRO A 328 -0.09 12.36 22.56
CA PRO A 328 -1.35 12.17 23.27
C PRO A 328 -2.45 11.50 22.46
N CYS A 329 -2.33 11.47 21.12
CA CYS A 329 -3.27 10.79 20.23
C CYS A 329 -3.03 9.27 20.17
N VAL A 330 -1.92 8.78 20.75
CA VAL A 330 -1.51 7.36 20.86
C VAL A 330 -2.40 6.58 21.85
N LYS A 331 -3.62 7.03 22.17
CA LYS A 331 -4.50 6.31 23.11
C LYS A 331 -5.27 5.15 22.46
N CYS A 332 -5.34 5.06 21.13
CA CYS A 332 -6.04 3.97 20.43
C CYS A 332 -5.06 2.82 20.10
N PRO A 333 -5.36 1.55 20.42
CA PRO A 333 -4.44 0.42 20.17
C PRO A 333 -3.90 0.30 18.75
N GLU A 334 -4.73 0.54 17.74
CA GLU A 334 -4.35 0.49 16.31
C GLU A 334 -3.34 1.60 15.96
N VAL A 335 -3.56 2.81 16.48
CA VAL A 335 -2.64 3.95 16.32
C VAL A 335 -1.33 3.69 17.08
N ARG A 336 -1.40 3.06 18.25
CA ARG A 336 -0.23 2.68 19.06
C ARG A 336 0.68 1.72 18.31
N LEU A 337 0.14 0.66 17.73
CA LEU A 337 0.94 -0.36 17.03
C LEU A 337 1.68 0.24 15.82
N ASN A 338 1.01 1.08 15.03
CA ASN A 338 1.62 1.74 13.87
C ASN A 338 2.66 2.80 14.27
N ILE A 339 2.52 3.44 15.44
CA ILE A 339 3.55 4.36 15.94
C ILE A 339 4.74 3.57 16.51
N ILE A 340 4.47 2.46 17.22
CA ILE A 340 5.50 1.56 17.76
C ILE A 340 6.35 0.96 16.63
N SER A 341 5.73 0.56 15.52
CA SER A 341 6.45 0.05 14.35
C SER A 341 7.34 1.10 13.67
N ASN A 342 7.15 2.39 13.98
CA ASN A 342 7.88 3.51 13.41
C ASN A 342 8.74 4.26 14.45
N LEU A 343 9.06 3.62 15.58
CA LEU A 343 9.77 4.24 16.70
C LEU A 343 11.18 4.71 16.37
N ASP A 344 11.87 4.11 15.39
CA ASP A 344 13.22 4.54 15.00
C ASP A 344 13.25 6.04 14.68
N CYS A 345 12.31 6.50 13.87
CA CYS A 345 12.18 7.90 13.48
C CYS A 345 11.84 8.81 14.68
N VAL A 346 10.87 8.40 15.50
CA VAL A 346 10.46 9.19 16.67
C VAL A 346 11.64 9.30 17.66
N ASN A 347 12.36 8.21 17.87
CA ASN A 347 13.52 8.14 18.75
C ASN A 347 14.69 9.02 18.26
N GLU A 348 14.97 9.04 16.96
CA GLU A 348 15.99 9.93 16.37
C GLU A 348 15.71 11.42 16.66
N VAL A 349 14.43 11.78 16.75
CA VAL A 349 14.00 13.18 16.92
C VAL A 349 13.91 13.58 18.40
N ILE A 350 13.26 12.78 19.26
CA ILE A 350 12.99 13.18 20.66
C ILE A 350 14.01 12.62 21.67
N GLY A 351 14.81 11.64 21.24
CA GLY A 351 15.75 10.93 22.09
C GLY A 351 15.10 9.93 23.05
N ILE A 352 15.90 8.94 23.43
CA ILE A 352 15.44 7.74 24.13
C ILE A 352 14.79 8.01 25.51
N ARG A 353 15.24 9.06 26.21
CA ARG A 353 14.75 9.39 27.55
C ARG A 353 13.32 9.91 27.53
N GLN A 354 12.99 10.84 26.64
CA GLN A 354 11.63 11.38 26.55
C GLN A 354 10.66 10.34 25.96
N LEU A 355 11.13 9.56 24.98
CA LEU A 355 10.40 8.41 24.44
C LEU A 355 9.99 7.45 25.56
N SER A 356 10.93 7.12 26.45
CA SER A 356 10.67 6.20 27.56
C SER A 356 9.63 6.74 28.55
N GLN A 357 9.65 8.03 28.89
CA GLN A 357 8.70 8.61 29.85
C GLN A 357 7.27 8.68 29.29
N SER A 358 7.12 8.99 28.01
CA SER A 358 5.81 9.19 27.39
C SER A 358 5.19 7.91 26.84
N LEU A 359 5.99 6.98 26.31
CA LEU A 359 5.47 5.76 25.66
C LEU A 359 5.49 4.52 26.55
N LEU A 360 6.32 4.45 27.59
CA LEU A 360 6.35 3.27 28.46
C LEU A 360 4.98 2.92 29.04
N PRO A 361 4.17 3.86 29.57
CA PRO A 361 2.83 3.53 30.07
C PRO A 361 1.95 2.92 28.97
N ALA A 362 2.03 3.42 27.73
CA ALA A 362 1.26 2.92 26.61
C ALA A 362 1.74 1.52 26.15
N ILE A 363 3.05 1.28 26.14
CA ILE A 363 3.63 -0.04 25.81
C ILE A 363 3.20 -1.07 26.85
N VAL A 364 3.26 -0.73 28.15
CA VAL A 364 2.82 -1.60 29.25
C VAL A 364 1.33 -1.93 29.10
N GLU A 365 0.49 -0.92 28.86
CA GLU A 365 -0.96 -1.11 28.67
C GLU A 365 -1.27 -2.04 27.48
N LEU A 366 -0.54 -1.92 26.37
CA LEU A 366 -0.69 -2.79 25.20
C LEU A 366 -0.14 -4.20 25.43
N ALA A 367 0.95 -4.32 26.18
CA ALA A 367 1.56 -5.60 26.53
C ALA A 367 0.62 -6.48 27.36
N GLU A 368 -0.35 -5.85 28.06
CA GLU A 368 -1.34 -6.48 28.93
C GLU A 368 -2.77 -6.43 28.34
N ASP A 369 -2.93 -6.04 27.07
CA ASP A 369 -4.24 -5.87 26.42
C ASP A 369 -5.06 -7.18 26.44
N ALA A 370 -6.38 -7.07 26.62
CA ALA A 370 -7.29 -8.22 26.64
C ALA A 370 -7.24 -9.04 25.33
N LYS A 371 -7.06 -8.37 24.19
CA LYS A 371 -6.96 -9.01 22.86
C LYS A 371 -5.54 -9.53 22.65
N TRP A 372 -5.39 -10.85 22.57
CA TRP A 372 -4.08 -11.48 22.38
C TRP A 372 -3.34 -10.99 21.11
N ARG A 373 -4.05 -10.63 20.02
CA ARG A 373 -3.40 -10.09 18.81
C ARG A 373 -2.66 -8.77 19.06
N VAL A 374 -3.16 -7.95 19.99
CA VAL A 374 -2.49 -6.70 20.39
C VAL A 374 -1.22 -7.04 21.17
N ARG A 375 -1.30 -7.96 22.14
CA ARG A 375 -0.13 -8.44 22.89
C ARG A 375 0.92 -9.05 21.96
N LEU A 376 0.50 -9.87 20.98
CA LEU A 376 1.39 -10.48 19.99
C LEU A 376 2.20 -9.42 19.22
N ALA A 377 1.53 -8.36 18.76
CA ALA A 377 2.20 -7.30 18.03
C ALA A 377 3.29 -6.62 18.89
N ILE A 378 3.04 -6.37 20.18
CA ILE A 378 4.06 -5.82 21.09
C ILE A 378 5.24 -6.78 21.29
N ILE A 379 4.98 -8.08 21.37
CA ILE A 379 6.04 -9.10 21.49
C ILE A 379 6.95 -9.10 20.27
N GLU A 380 6.39 -8.92 19.07
CA GLU A 380 7.17 -8.83 17.83
C GLU A 380 8.07 -7.59 17.79
N TYR A 381 7.62 -6.47 18.37
CA TYR A 381 8.39 -5.22 18.44
C TYR A 381 9.37 -5.12 19.61
N MET A 382 9.21 -5.95 20.64
CA MET A 382 10.05 -5.89 21.85
C MET A 382 11.57 -6.00 21.60
N PRO A 383 12.09 -6.81 20.66
CA PRO A 383 13.55 -6.84 20.40
C PRO A 383 14.07 -5.53 19.80
N LEU A 384 13.26 -4.85 18.99
CA LEU A 384 13.60 -3.53 18.46
C LEU A 384 13.70 -2.53 19.62
N LEU A 385 12.63 -2.42 20.40
CA LEU A 385 12.53 -1.57 21.59
C LEU A 385 13.70 -1.77 22.55
N ALA A 386 14.01 -3.02 22.88
CA ALA A 386 15.04 -3.37 23.84
C ALA A 386 16.42 -2.82 23.44
N GLY A 387 16.80 -2.92 22.16
CA GLY A 387 18.11 -2.35 21.77
C GLY A 387 18.13 -0.86 21.46
N GLN A 388 16.97 -0.23 21.25
CA GLN A 388 16.91 1.23 21.22
C GLN A 388 17.04 1.80 22.64
N LEU A 389 16.32 1.21 23.60
CA LEU A 389 16.26 1.65 25.00
C LEU A 389 17.50 1.26 25.82
N GLY A 390 18.21 0.22 25.38
CA GLY A 390 19.39 -0.30 26.06
C GLY A 390 19.05 -1.32 27.15
N VAL A 391 20.07 -2.08 27.54
CA VAL A 391 19.94 -3.22 28.47
C VAL A 391 19.50 -2.79 29.88
N GLU A 392 20.03 -1.69 30.40
CA GLU A 392 19.70 -1.19 31.74
C GLU A 392 18.21 -0.86 31.87
N PHE A 393 17.66 -0.15 30.88
CA PHE A 393 16.25 0.21 30.84
C PHE A 393 15.37 -1.04 30.67
N PHE A 394 15.77 -1.96 29.80
CA PHE A 394 15.05 -3.21 29.60
C PHE A 394 14.93 -3.98 30.91
N ASP A 395 16.04 -4.14 31.63
CA ASP A 395 16.11 -4.89 32.88
C ASP A 395 15.21 -4.26 33.96
N GLU A 396 15.17 -2.92 34.05
CA GLU A 396 14.38 -2.21 35.06
C GLU A 396 12.87 -2.18 34.73
N LYS A 397 12.49 -2.01 33.46
CA LYS A 397 11.11 -1.67 33.07
C LYS A 397 10.38 -2.71 32.22
N LEU A 398 11.09 -3.49 31.39
CA LEU A 398 10.46 -4.35 30.36
C LEU A 398 10.66 -5.84 30.61
N ASN A 399 11.67 -6.23 31.38
CA ASN A 399 11.98 -7.62 31.67
C ASN A 399 10.80 -8.34 32.35
N SER A 400 10.11 -7.69 33.29
CA SER A 400 8.93 -8.27 33.96
C SER A 400 7.81 -8.63 32.97
N LEU A 401 7.56 -7.79 31.97
CA LEU A 401 6.56 -8.04 30.92
C LEU A 401 6.94 -9.26 30.08
N CYS A 402 8.20 -9.36 29.67
CA CYS A 402 8.70 -10.49 28.88
C CYS A 402 8.52 -11.82 29.62
N MET A 403 8.74 -11.83 30.93
CA MET A 403 8.53 -13.01 31.76
C MET A 403 7.04 -13.33 31.95
N ALA A 404 6.17 -12.31 32.06
CA ALA A 404 4.73 -12.49 32.17
C ALA A 404 4.12 -13.17 30.92
N TRP A 405 4.62 -12.85 29.72
CA TRP A 405 4.13 -13.46 28.49
C TRP A 405 4.45 -14.97 28.38
N LEU A 406 5.49 -15.46 29.05
CA LEU A 406 5.82 -16.90 29.07
C LEU A 406 4.77 -17.74 29.80
N ILE A 407 3.98 -17.12 30.66
CA ILE A 407 2.87 -17.74 31.40
C ILE A 407 1.50 -17.23 30.94
N ASP A 408 1.43 -16.61 29.76
CA ASP A 408 0.16 -16.14 29.18
C ASP A 408 -0.81 -17.32 28.96
N HIS A 409 -2.10 -17.07 29.08
CA HIS A 409 -3.14 -18.08 28.87
C HIS A 409 -3.21 -18.58 27.42
N VAL A 410 -2.85 -17.75 26.44
CA VAL A 410 -2.84 -18.08 25.01
C VAL A 410 -1.50 -18.70 24.60
N PHE A 411 -1.54 -19.89 24.00
CA PHE A 411 -0.34 -20.60 23.54
C PHE A 411 0.50 -19.78 22.54
N ALA A 412 -0.15 -19.15 21.55
CA ALA A 412 0.54 -18.33 20.54
C ALA A 412 1.35 -17.18 21.16
N ILE A 413 0.91 -16.63 22.30
CA ILE A 413 1.65 -15.62 23.04
C ILE A 413 2.88 -16.22 23.72
N ARG A 414 2.74 -17.38 24.38
CA ARG A 414 3.87 -18.07 25.00
C ARG A 414 4.94 -18.49 23.98
N GLU A 415 4.50 -18.95 22.81
CA GLU A 415 5.39 -19.29 21.70
C GLU A 415 6.12 -18.06 21.15
N ALA A 416 5.40 -16.97 20.89
CA ALA A 416 6.00 -15.71 20.45
C ALA A 416 6.98 -15.15 21.49
N ALA A 417 6.63 -15.21 22.79
CA ALA A 417 7.50 -14.78 23.89
C ALA A 417 8.77 -15.64 24.01
N THR A 418 8.66 -16.94 23.75
CA THR A 418 9.83 -17.85 23.69
C THR A 418 10.79 -17.44 22.57
N CYS A 419 10.27 -17.21 21.36
CA CYS A 419 11.05 -16.70 20.23
C CYS A 419 11.61 -15.30 20.50
N ASN A 420 10.88 -14.47 21.24
CA ASN A 420 11.30 -13.14 21.63
C ASN A 420 12.55 -13.18 22.54
N LEU A 421 12.60 -14.09 23.52
CA LEU A 421 13.78 -14.24 24.38
C LEU A 421 15.04 -14.57 23.57
N MET A 422 14.94 -15.46 22.58
CA MET A 422 16.07 -15.79 21.69
C MET A 422 16.62 -14.53 21.01
N LYS A 423 15.73 -13.72 20.41
CA LYS A 423 16.11 -12.45 19.75
C LYS A 423 16.73 -11.43 20.73
N LEU A 424 16.26 -11.39 21.98
CA LEU A 424 16.84 -10.54 23.01
C LEU A 424 18.26 -11.00 23.39
N VAL A 425 18.50 -12.31 23.49
CA VAL A 425 19.83 -12.86 23.76
C VAL A 425 20.79 -12.62 22.60
N GLU A 426 20.34 -12.72 21.35
CA GLU A 426 21.15 -12.35 20.19
C GLU A 426 21.60 -10.87 20.25
N LYS A 427 20.80 -10.00 20.89
CA LYS A 427 21.07 -8.57 21.00
C LYS A 427 21.93 -8.19 22.21
N PHE A 428 21.67 -8.78 23.37
CA PHE A 428 22.34 -8.44 24.63
C PHE A 428 23.45 -9.41 25.05
N GLY A 429 23.53 -10.57 24.39
CA GLY A 429 24.57 -11.56 24.60
C GLY A 429 24.20 -12.68 25.60
N ALA A 430 24.94 -13.77 25.51
CA ALA A 430 24.72 -14.99 26.30
C ALA A 430 24.99 -14.79 27.80
N GLU A 431 25.97 -13.96 28.17
CA GLU A 431 26.29 -13.67 29.57
C GLU A 431 25.16 -12.90 30.27
N TRP A 432 24.57 -11.91 29.59
CA TRP A 432 23.37 -11.25 30.08
C TRP A 432 22.21 -12.24 30.27
N ALA A 433 22.01 -13.13 29.29
CA ALA A 433 20.98 -14.16 29.37
C ALA A 433 21.15 -15.07 30.60
N GLN A 434 22.38 -15.51 30.87
CA GLN A 434 22.73 -16.34 32.01
C GLN A 434 22.36 -15.69 33.35
N ASN A 435 22.57 -14.38 33.48
CA ASN A 435 22.35 -13.67 34.73
C ASN A 435 20.89 -13.23 34.92
N THR A 436 20.21 -12.83 33.83
CA THR A 436 18.91 -12.15 33.91
C THR A 436 17.73 -13.03 33.51
N ILE A 437 17.89 -13.85 32.47
CA ILE A 437 16.80 -14.58 31.81
C ILE A 437 16.74 -16.04 32.26
N VAL A 438 17.88 -16.75 32.18
CA VAL A 438 17.98 -18.18 32.47
C VAL A 438 17.42 -18.53 33.86
N PRO A 439 17.75 -17.82 34.97
CA PRO A 439 17.23 -18.19 36.28
C PRO A 439 15.71 -18.13 36.37
N LYS A 440 15.09 -17.16 35.69
CA LYS A 440 13.62 -16.98 35.67
C LYS A 440 12.95 -18.08 34.85
N VAL A 441 13.50 -18.39 33.67
CA VAL A 441 13.01 -19.48 32.82
C VAL A 441 13.05 -20.81 33.56
N LEU A 442 14.17 -21.13 34.20
CA LEU A 442 14.33 -22.40 34.93
C LEU A 442 13.42 -22.48 36.16
N GLY A 443 13.07 -21.35 36.77
CA GLY A 443 12.11 -21.28 37.88
C GLY A 443 10.73 -21.83 37.50
N MET A 444 10.27 -21.59 36.27
CA MET A 444 8.98 -22.06 35.75
C MET A 444 8.87 -23.60 35.67
N ALA A 445 9.99 -24.34 35.70
CA ALA A 445 9.98 -25.80 35.75
C ALA A 445 9.26 -26.36 36.99
N ASN A 446 9.08 -25.56 38.05
CA ASN A 446 8.39 -25.96 39.26
C ASN A 446 6.97 -25.38 39.39
N ASP A 447 6.43 -24.76 38.33
CA ASP A 447 5.08 -24.22 38.34
C ASP A 447 4.02 -25.34 38.45
N SER A 448 2.95 -25.08 39.19
CA SER A 448 1.80 -25.98 39.32
C SER A 448 1.15 -26.31 37.97
N ASN A 449 1.11 -25.36 37.04
CA ASN A 449 0.52 -25.52 35.72
C ASN A 449 1.52 -26.19 34.76
N TYR A 450 1.14 -27.36 34.25
CA TYR A 450 1.99 -28.11 33.32
C TYR A 450 2.26 -27.35 32.02
N LEU A 451 1.36 -26.46 31.59
CA LEU A 451 1.58 -25.61 30.40
C LEU A 451 2.78 -24.66 30.60
N HIS A 452 2.95 -24.11 31.81
CA HIS A 452 4.07 -23.23 32.13
C HIS A 452 5.38 -24.03 32.23
N ARG A 453 5.32 -25.21 32.84
CA ARG A 453 6.45 -26.15 32.86
C ARG A 453 6.88 -26.55 31.45
N MET A 454 5.93 -26.80 30.54
CA MET A 454 6.24 -27.05 29.13
C MET A 454 6.88 -25.83 28.46
N THR A 455 6.43 -24.60 28.76
CA THR A 455 7.09 -23.39 28.25
C THR A 455 8.57 -23.33 28.64
N THR A 456 8.96 -23.81 29.83
CA THR A 456 10.38 -23.90 30.21
C THR A 456 11.19 -24.71 29.18
N LEU A 457 10.68 -25.85 28.73
CA LEU A 457 11.35 -26.70 27.74
C LEU A 457 11.44 -26.01 26.37
N PHE A 458 10.39 -25.28 25.97
CA PHE A 458 10.41 -24.48 24.74
C PHE A 458 11.41 -23.33 24.81
N CYS A 459 11.51 -22.65 25.95
CA CYS A 459 12.54 -21.64 26.20
C CYS A 459 13.95 -22.23 26.13
N ILE A 460 14.19 -23.40 26.74
CA ILE A 460 15.50 -24.06 26.67
C ILE A 460 15.84 -24.43 25.23
N ASN A 461 14.88 -24.94 24.45
CA ASN A 461 15.07 -25.22 23.03
C ASN A 461 15.54 -23.98 22.25
N ALA A 462 14.89 -22.83 22.46
CA ALA A 462 15.22 -21.59 21.79
C ALA A 462 16.58 -21.01 22.27
N LEU A 463 16.81 -20.98 23.59
CA LEU A 463 17.99 -20.38 24.19
C LEU A 463 19.26 -21.19 23.98
N SER A 464 19.18 -22.52 23.89
CA SER A 464 20.36 -23.37 23.66
C SER A 464 21.14 -23.03 22.40
N GLY A 465 20.45 -22.55 21.35
CA GLY A 465 21.07 -22.14 20.09
C GLY A 465 21.90 -20.84 20.18
N VAL A 466 21.63 -20.00 21.19
CA VAL A 466 22.20 -18.64 21.30
C VAL A 466 23.02 -18.41 22.58
N CYS A 467 22.83 -19.23 23.62
CA CYS A 467 23.59 -19.16 24.87
C CYS A 467 24.91 -19.95 24.86
N GLY A 468 25.14 -20.78 23.84
CA GLY A 468 26.35 -21.59 23.72
C GLY A 468 26.39 -22.83 24.63
N GLN A 469 27.42 -23.65 24.41
CA GLN A 469 27.55 -24.99 25.02
C GLN A 469 27.70 -24.95 26.55
N GLU A 470 28.52 -24.05 27.09
CA GLU A 470 28.81 -24.00 28.53
C GLU A 470 27.55 -23.70 29.35
N ILE A 471 26.82 -22.63 28.99
CA ILE A 471 25.59 -22.23 29.69
C ILE A 471 24.51 -23.31 29.55
N THR A 472 24.36 -23.87 28.34
CA THR A 472 23.38 -24.93 28.07
C THR A 472 23.65 -26.18 28.93
N THR A 473 24.90 -26.63 28.97
CA THR A 473 25.30 -27.84 29.71
C THR A 473 25.23 -27.62 31.22
N LYS A 474 25.72 -26.49 31.73
CA LYS A 474 25.85 -26.24 33.17
C LYS A 474 24.55 -25.85 33.85
N HIS A 475 23.69 -25.09 33.16
CA HIS A 475 22.51 -24.47 33.78
C HIS A 475 21.18 -25.04 33.25
N MET A 476 21.06 -25.26 31.93
CA MET A 476 19.78 -25.67 31.35
C MET A 476 19.57 -27.19 31.39
N LEU A 477 20.58 -27.98 30.99
CA LEU A 477 20.50 -29.44 30.93
C LEU A 477 20.06 -30.08 32.26
N PRO A 478 20.58 -29.70 33.45
CA PRO A 478 20.16 -30.31 34.71
C PRO A 478 18.65 -30.19 34.98
N VAL A 479 18.04 -29.10 34.55
CA VAL A 479 16.60 -28.88 34.70
C VAL A 479 15.81 -29.75 33.71
N VAL A 480 16.25 -29.88 32.46
CA VAL A 480 15.64 -30.80 31.48
C VAL A 480 15.65 -32.23 32.00
N LEU A 481 16.79 -32.68 32.53
CA LEU A 481 16.93 -34.02 33.10
C LEU A 481 16.03 -34.22 34.33
N LYS A 482 15.93 -33.23 35.22
CA LYS A 482 15.01 -33.26 36.37
C LYS A 482 13.54 -33.38 35.93
N MET A 483 13.16 -32.69 34.86
CA MET A 483 11.79 -32.72 34.33
C MET A 483 11.41 -34.06 33.68
N SER A 484 12.37 -34.96 33.42
CA SER A 484 12.09 -36.31 32.89
C SER A 484 11.19 -37.14 33.82
N THR A 485 11.13 -36.81 35.11
CA THR A 485 10.28 -37.49 36.10
C THR A 485 9.00 -36.72 36.42
N ASP A 486 8.57 -35.78 35.57
CA ASP A 486 7.31 -35.05 35.76
C ASP A 486 6.11 -36.00 35.76
N GLN A 487 5.10 -35.69 36.58
CA GLN A 487 3.90 -36.52 36.68
C GLN A 487 3.07 -36.50 35.39
N VAL A 488 3.16 -35.42 34.61
CA VAL A 488 2.39 -35.23 33.38
C VAL A 488 3.17 -35.76 32.17
N ALA A 489 2.58 -36.73 31.44
CA ALA A 489 3.18 -37.33 30.25
C ALA A 489 3.56 -36.28 29.19
N ASN A 490 2.74 -35.24 29.02
CA ASN A 490 3.03 -34.15 28.10
C ASN A 490 4.34 -33.42 28.38
N VAL A 491 4.71 -33.28 29.66
CA VAL A 491 6.00 -32.71 30.03
C VAL A 491 7.10 -33.70 29.70
N ARG A 492 6.94 -34.98 30.06
CA ARG A 492 7.95 -36.02 29.84
C ARG A 492 8.28 -36.26 28.37
N PHE A 493 7.30 -36.29 27.45
CA PHE A 493 7.63 -36.45 26.03
C PHE A 493 8.28 -35.18 25.44
N ASN A 494 7.92 -33.99 25.95
CA ASN A 494 8.60 -32.76 25.56
C ASN A 494 10.03 -32.69 26.11
N VAL A 495 10.35 -33.38 27.21
CA VAL A 495 11.75 -33.57 27.66
C VAL A 495 12.53 -34.35 26.62
N ALA A 496 11.99 -35.45 26.09
CA ALA A 496 12.66 -36.22 25.03
C ALA A 496 12.90 -35.36 23.77
N ARG A 497 11.89 -34.61 23.31
CA ARG A 497 12.02 -33.66 22.19
C ARG A 497 13.04 -32.55 22.47
N CYS A 498 13.09 -32.06 23.72
CA CYS A 498 14.05 -31.04 24.14
C CYS A 498 15.48 -31.58 24.09
N LEU A 499 15.72 -32.78 24.65
CA LEU A 499 17.02 -33.45 24.60
C LEU A 499 17.48 -33.70 23.16
N GLN A 500 16.59 -34.15 22.28
CA GLN A 500 16.87 -34.26 20.84
C GLN A 500 17.31 -32.93 20.23
N LYS A 501 16.64 -31.83 20.59
CA LYS A 501 16.89 -30.50 20.02
C LYS A 501 18.19 -29.87 20.52
N ILE A 502 18.48 -29.98 21.82
CA ILE A 502 19.69 -29.39 22.42
C ILE A 502 20.92 -30.30 22.25
N GLY A 503 20.72 -31.59 21.98
CA GLY A 503 21.79 -32.58 21.86
C GLY A 503 22.97 -32.16 20.98
N PRO A 504 22.76 -31.59 19.77
CA PRO A 504 23.84 -31.10 18.93
C PRO A 504 24.70 -29.97 19.53
N VAL A 505 24.21 -29.28 20.57
CA VAL A 505 24.94 -28.21 21.28
C VAL A 505 25.79 -28.78 22.41
N LEU A 506 25.44 -29.95 22.95
CA LEU A 506 26.12 -30.59 24.07
C LEU A 506 27.40 -31.29 23.63
N ASP A 507 28.33 -31.50 24.57
CA ASP A 507 29.51 -32.30 24.30
C ASP A 507 29.19 -33.81 24.32
N SER A 508 30.07 -34.60 23.70
CA SER A 508 29.90 -36.06 23.64
C SER A 508 29.87 -36.69 25.04
N SER A 509 30.58 -36.09 26.00
CA SER A 509 30.59 -36.55 27.39
C SER A 509 29.20 -36.44 28.04
N ALA A 510 28.57 -35.26 28.00
CA ALA A 510 27.24 -35.04 28.56
C ALA A 510 26.17 -35.89 27.83
N LEU A 511 26.31 -36.04 26.50
CA LEU A 511 25.40 -36.88 25.71
C LEU A 511 25.42 -38.34 26.18
N GLN A 512 26.59 -38.92 26.39
CA GLN A 512 26.74 -40.32 26.80
C GLN A 512 26.47 -40.53 28.29
N ALA A 513 26.96 -39.64 29.16
CA ALA A 513 26.91 -39.81 30.60
C ALA A 513 25.58 -39.39 31.22
N GLU A 514 24.91 -38.38 30.68
CA GLU A 514 23.74 -37.75 31.30
C GLU A 514 22.47 -37.88 30.45
N VAL A 515 22.55 -37.63 29.14
CA VAL A 515 21.37 -37.64 28.24
C VAL A 515 20.91 -39.05 27.90
N LYS A 516 21.83 -39.92 27.47
CA LYS A 516 21.51 -41.31 27.07
C LYS A 516 20.74 -42.10 28.14
N PRO A 517 21.17 -42.14 29.42
CA PRO A 517 20.46 -42.89 30.45
C PRO A 517 19.03 -42.40 30.69
N VAL A 518 18.80 -41.08 30.55
CA VAL A 518 17.46 -40.49 30.72
C VAL A 518 16.56 -40.85 29.55
N LEU A 519 17.06 -40.79 28.31
CA LEU A 519 16.28 -41.20 27.14
C LEU A 519 15.95 -42.70 27.15
N GLU A 520 16.89 -43.56 27.54
CA GLU A 520 16.64 -45.00 27.69
C GLU A 520 15.55 -45.28 28.74
N LYS A 521 15.57 -44.53 29.86
CA LYS A 521 14.51 -44.62 30.86
C LYS A 521 13.16 -44.19 30.30
N LEU A 522 13.09 -43.05 29.58
CA LEU A 522 11.87 -42.57 28.94
C LEU A 522 11.36 -43.51 27.83
N ALA A 523 12.24 -44.25 27.15
CA ALA A 523 11.87 -45.28 26.18
C ALA A 523 11.13 -46.47 26.83
N THR A 524 11.19 -46.59 28.15
CA THR A 524 10.45 -47.59 28.95
C THR A 524 9.25 -47.01 29.72
N ASP A 525 8.87 -45.75 29.47
CA ASP A 525 7.74 -45.08 30.14
C ASP A 525 6.42 -45.86 29.92
N GLN A 526 5.35 -45.58 30.66
CA GLN A 526 4.07 -46.25 30.40
C GLN A 526 3.32 -45.60 29.25
N ASP A 527 3.54 -44.29 29.04
CA ASP A 527 2.89 -43.50 28.01
C ASP A 527 3.52 -43.73 26.62
N MET A 528 2.69 -43.93 25.61
CA MET A 528 3.14 -44.28 24.26
C MET A 528 3.86 -43.13 23.55
N ASP A 529 3.43 -41.88 23.76
CA ASP A 529 4.06 -40.72 23.13
C ASP A 529 5.45 -40.49 23.75
N VAL A 530 5.57 -40.65 25.07
CA VAL A 530 6.86 -40.56 25.76
C VAL A 530 7.85 -41.58 25.20
N LYS A 531 7.44 -42.84 25.02
CA LYS A 531 8.29 -43.87 24.41
C LYS A 531 8.70 -43.50 22.99
N TYR A 532 7.74 -43.09 22.16
CA TYR A 532 7.96 -42.78 20.76
C TYR A 532 9.02 -41.69 20.60
N PHE A 533 8.84 -40.54 21.27
CA PHE A 533 9.76 -39.41 21.17
C PHE A 533 11.11 -39.70 21.82
N ALA A 534 11.18 -40.56 22.85
CA ALA A 534 12.46 -40.97 23.42
C ALA A 534 13.27 -41.85 22.45
N LEU A 535 12.63 -42.84 21.81
CA LEU A 535 13.28 -43.68 20.80
C LEU A 535 13.71 -42.88 19.57
N GLU A 536 12.88 -41.95 19.12
CA GLU A 536 13.22 -41.01 18.04
C GLU A 536 14.46 -40.17 18.41
N ALA A 537 14.49 -39.60 19.62
CA ALA A 537 15.63 -38.83 20.10
C ALA A 537 16.93 -39.64 20.16
N ILE A 538 16.88 -40.88 20.65
CA ILE A 538 18.04 -41.81 20.68
C ILE A 538 18.56 -42.06 19.26
N SER A 539 17.65 -42.31 18.32
CA SER A 539 18.01 -42.55 16.92
C SER A 539 18.64 -41.32 16.28
N VAL A 540 18.04 -40.13 16.46
CA VAL A 540 18.54 -38.88 15.85
C VAL A 540 19.89 -38.46 16.42
N LEU A 541 20.11 -38.66 17.72
CA LEU A 541 21.37 -38.32 18.38
C LEU A 541 22.45 -39.41 18.25
N ALA A 542 22.16 -40.50 17.53
CA ALA A 542 23.07 -41.65 17.38
C ALA A 542 23.56 -42.21 18.73
N LEU A 543 22.65 -42.30 19.70
CA LEU A 543 22.91 -42.81 21.05
C LEU A 543 22.53 -44.29 21.23
N ALA A 544 22.03 -44.92 20.16
CA ALA A 544 21.61 -46.33 20.15
C ALA A 544 22.75 -47.29 20.53
#